data_AF-A0A3A9XSS0-F1
#
_entry.id   AF-A0A3A9XSS0-F1
#
_cell.length_a   1.000
_cell.length_b   1.000
_cell.length_c   1.000
_cell.angle_alpha   90.00
_cell.angle_beta   90.00
_cell.angle_gamma   90.00
#
_symmetry.space_group_name_H-M   'P 1'
#
loop_
_entity.id
_entity.type
_entity.pdbx_description
1 polymer ?
#
loop_
_entity_poly.entity_id
_entity_poly.type
_entity_poly.pdbx_seq_one_letter_code
_entity_poly.pdbx_strand_id
1 'polypeptide(L)'
;MRKVTPYRNKDEAIKTLDNGGRFYNILTKADDGVISQSELGKVSGLFSDKQKMILFLDLATSNLSDKDREEIIVALSNELRSVYDQYAIKRLLVNEVMEKGELSTNIVITGVPKRIASKSDFNGFIMVPIVAGKVTTFSMIPIVDTYDVYEITSDDSLDTFVIAHAKGGQRLPERKIKVAGVLKELKAQKDETDSKKYLEVIYYLDI
;
A
#
# COMPACT_ATOMS: atom_id res chain seq x y z
N MET A 1 -6.41 0.01 -6.94
CA MET A 1 -6.36 0.84 -5.71
C MET A 1 -7.74 0.84 -5.06
N ARG A 2 -7.83 0.89 -3.72
CA ARG A 2 -9.09 0.86 -2.96
C ARG A 2 -9.12 1.88 -1.82
N LYS A 3 -10.28 2.49 -1.58
CA LYS A 3 -10.52 3.31 -0.38
C LYS A 3 -10.64 2.45 0.87
N VAL A 4 -9.96 2.83 1.95
CA VAL A 4 -10.08 2.21 3.27
C VAL A 4 -10.86 3.14 4.19
N THR A 5 -11.79 2.56 4.94
CA THR A 5 -12.50 3.24 6.03
C THR A 5 -11.96 2.71 7.35
N PRO A 6 -11.37 3.55 8.20
CA PRO A 6 -10.90 3.14 9.51
C PRO A 6 -12.03 2.64 10.40
N TYR A 7 -11.67 1.69 11.27
CA TYR A 7 -12.49 1.34 12.41
C TYR A 7 -12.60 2.52 13.37
N ARG A 8 -13.78 2.67 13.97
CA ARG A 8 -14.07 3.76 14.90
C ARG A 8 -13.50 3.51 16.28
N ASN A 9 -13.42 2.24 16.66
CA ASN A 9 -12.91 1.79 17.95
C ASN A 9 -12.36 0.36 17.84
N LYS A 10 -11.67 -0.06 18.90
CA LYS A 10 -11.08 -1.38 19.00
C LYS A 10 -12.10 -2.52 18.88
N ASP A 11 -13.26 -2.40 19.53
CA ASP A 11 -14.26 -3.47 19.54
C ASP A 11 -14.81 -3.75 18.13
N GLU A 12 -15.03 -2.69 17.34
CA GLU A 12 -15.38 -2.79 15.92
C GLU A 12 -14.27 -3.48 15.12
N ALA A 13 -13.01 -3.11 15.38
CA ALA A 13 -11.86 -3.70 14.70
C ALA A 13 -11.72 -5.19 15.01
N ILE A 14 -11.74 -5.58 16.29
CA ILE A 14 -11.63 -6.97 16.72
C ILE A 14 -12.77 -7.80 16.15
N LYS A 15 -14.02 -7.36 16.31
CA LYS A 15 -15.19 -8.06 15.77
C LYS A 15 -15.14 -8.27 14.25
N THR A 16 -14.53 -7.33 13.53
CA THR A 16 -14.40 -7.43 12.07
C THR A 16 -13.23 -8.33 11.66
N LEU A 17 -12.10 -8.21 12.37
CA LEU A 17 -10.86 -8.89 12.05
C LEU A 17 -10.84 -10.34 12.52
N ASP A 18 -11.38 -10.66 13.69
CA ASP A 18 -11.58 -12.02 14.20
C ASP A 18 -12.99 -12.50 13.78
N ASN A 19 -13.09 -13.01 12.56
CA ASN A 19 -14.37 -13.36 11.92
C ASN A 19 -14.49 -14.84 11.54
N GLY A 20 -13.59 -15.68 12.04
CA GLY A 20 -13.53 -17.11 11.83
C GLY A 20 -13.17 -17.56 10.41
N GLY A 21 -12.77 -16.63 9.54
CA GLY A 21 -12.06 -16.82 8.26
C GLY A 21 -12.26 -18.17 7.57
N ARG A 22 -13.46 -18.45 7.05
CA ARG A 22 -13.77 -19.76 6.43
C ARG A 22 -13.70 -19.70 4.91
N PHE A 23 -12.81 -20.50 4.32
CA PHE A 23 -13.11 -21.17 3.04
C PHE A 23 -12.63 -22.63 2.91
N TYR A 24 -11.76 -23.17 3.77
CA TYR A 24 -11.35 -24.59 3.65
C TYR A 24 -11.08 -25.36 4.96
N ASN A 25 -11.19 -24.75 6.16
CA ASN A 25 -10.95 -25.45 7.43
C ASN A 25 -12.19 -25.45 8.33
N ILE A 26 -12.64 -26.66 8.70
CA ILE A 26 -13.78 -26.90 9.60
C ILE A 26 -13.44 -26.55 11.07
N LEU A 27 -12.18 -26.17 11.36
CA LEU A 27 -11.64 -26.01 12.72
C LEU A 27 -11.36 -24.56 13.15
N THR A 28 -11.49 -23.54 12.29
CA THR A 28 -11.32 -22.13 12.72
C THR A 28 -12.58 -21.62 13.42
N LYS A 29 -12.41 -21.12 14.65
CA LYS A 29 -13.47 -20.52 15.45
C LYS A 29 -13.36 -19.00 15.31
N ALA A 30 -14.48 -18.33 15.02
CA ALA A 30 -14.55 -16.88 15.19
C ALA A 30 -14.58 -16.56 16.69
N ASP A 31 -14.17 -15.34 17.02
CA ASP A 31 -14.16 -14.79 18.38
C ASP A 31 -13.27 -15.62 19.32
N ASP A 32 -12.17 -16.19 18.80
CA ASP A 32 -11.18 -16.92 19.60
C ASP A 32 -10.08 -16.02 20.17
N GLY A 33 -10.14 -14.72 19.86
CA GLY A 33 -9.20 -13.70 20.30
C GLY A 33 -7.91 -13.68 19.48
N VAL A 34 -7.82 -14.47 18.41
CA VAL A 34 -6.64 -14.58 17.54
C VAL A 34 -7.01 -14.24 16.10
N ILE A 35 -6.46 -13.15 15.58
CA ILE A 35 -6.62 -12.73 14.19
C ILE A 35 -5.60 -13.48 13.33
N SER A 36 -6.08 -14.39 12.49
CA SER A 36 -5.27 -15.16 11.54
C SER A 36 -5.07 -14.45 10.20
N GLN A 37 -4.07 -14.90 9.43
CA GLN A 37 -3.85 -14.43 8.06
C GLN A 37 -5.10 -14.65 7.18
N SER A 38 -5.80 -15.76 7.35
CA SER A 38 -7.01 -16.08 6.57
C SER A 38 -8.14 -15.10 6.84
N GLU A 39 -8.28 -14.65 8.09
CA GLU A 39 -9.32 -13.70 8.47
C GLU A 39 -9.03 -12.29 7.99
N LEU A 40 -7.81 -11.80 8.18
CA LEU A 40 -7.38 -10.52 7.63
C LEU A 40 -7.45 -10.53 6.10
N GLY A 41 -7.10 -11.65 5.46
CA GLY A 41 -7.20 -11.84 4.03
C GLY A 41 -8.64 -11.77 3.53
N LYS A 42 -9.60 -12.33 4.27
CA LYS A 42 -11.03 -12.28 3.97
C LYS A 42 -11.58 -10.86 4.03
N VAL A 43 -11.27 -10.11 5.09
CA VAL A 43 -11.73 -8.72 5.26
C VAL A 43 -11.11 -7.81 4.21
N SER A 44 -9.80 -7.96 3.98
CA SER A 44 -9.09 -7.16 2.99
C SER A 44 -9.37 -7.61 1.55
N GLY A 45 -10.04 -8.74 1.32
CA GLY A 45 -10.23 -9.32 -0.02
C GLY A 45 -8.92 -9.75 -0.70
N LEU A 46 -7.85 -9.94 0.07
CA LEU A 46 -6.50 -10.24 -0.40
C LEU A 46 -5.93 -11.45 0.34
N PHE A 47 -6.03 -12.63 -0.28
CA PHE A 47 -5.62 -13.87 0.38
C PHE A 47 -4.15 -14.24 0.16
N SER A 48 -3.56 -13.80 -0.95
CA SER A 48 -2.18 -14.16 -1.33
C SER A 48 -1.16 -13.03 -1.14
N ASP A 49 -1.62 -11.77 -1.05
CA ASP A 49 -0.73 -10.61 -1.03
C ASP A 49 -0.53 -10.09 0.39
N LYS A 50 0.42 -10.73 1.09
CA LYS A 50 0.78 -10.42 2.48
C LYS A 50 1.14 -8.95 2.69
N GLN A 51 1.89 -8.35 1.78
CA GLN A 51 2.32 -6.96 1.88
C GLN A 51 1.12 -6.01 1.86
N LYS A 52 0.18 -6.24 0.94
CA LYS A 52 -1.06 -5.45 0.88
C LYS A 52 -2.02 -5.73 2.04
N MET A 53 -1.98 -6.90 2.66
CA MET A 53 -2.75 -7.15 3.88
C MET A 53 -2.28 -6.25 5.04
N ILE A 54 -0.96 -6.11 5.20
CA ILE A 54 -0.39 -5.26 6.26
C ILE A 54 -0.69 -3.78 6.00
N LEU A 55 -0.57 -3.31 4.75
CA LEU A 55 -1.00 -1.95 4.37
C LEU A 55 -2.48 -1.69 4.69
N PHE A 56 -3.35 -2.69 4.48
CA PHE A 56 -4.77 -2.56 4.83
C PHE A 56 -4.98 -2.46 6.33
N LEU A 57 -4.36 -3.35 7.12
CA LEU A 57 -4.49 -3.37 8.58
C LEU A 57 -4.08 -2.02 9.19
N ASP A 58 -2.98 -1.44 8.73
CA ASP A 58 -2.49 -0.15 9.22
C ASP A 58 -3.44 1.00 8.93
N LEU A 59 -3.95 1.11 7.70
CA LEU A 59 -4.93 2.15 7.38
C LEU A 59 -6.26 1.93 8.10
N ALA A 60 -6.73 0.68 8.19
CA ALA A 60 -7.98 0.35 8.85
C ALA A 60 -7.94 0.64 10.35
N THR A 61 -6.76 0.61 10.98
CA THR A 61 -6.57 0.91 12.40
C THR A 61 -6.02 2.30 12.67
N SER A 62 -5.89 3.17 11.65
CA SER A 62 -5.18 4.44 11.80
C SER A 62 -5.89 5.49 12.67
N ASN A 63 -7.18 5.30 12.98
CA ASN A 63 -7.95 6.18 13.85
C ASN A 63 -7.99 5.69 15.31
N LEU A 64 -7.38 4.54 15.60
CA LEU A 64 -7.34 3.97 16.93
C LEU A 64 -6.17 4.56 17.72
N SER A 65 -6.27 4.55 19.04
CA SER A 65 -5.16 4.93 19.91
C SER A 65 -3.99 3.95 19.75
N ASP A 66 -2.77 4.37 20.10
CA ASP A 66 -1.61 3.48 20.05
C ASP A 66 -1.79 2.24 20.93
N LYS A 67 -2.44 2.41 22.08
CA LYS A 67 -2.82 1.29 22.96
C LYS A 67 -3.76 0.31 22.27
N ASP A 68 -4.83 0.81 21.64
CA ASP A 68 -5.79 -0.06 20.96
C ASP A 68 -5.15 -0.78 19.75
N ARG A 69 -4.27 -0.08 19.02
CA ARG A 69 -3.50 -0.69 17.93
C ARG A 69 -2.58 -1.78 18.45
N GLU A 70 -1.90 -1.55 19.57
CA GLU A 70 -1.06 -2.56 20.21
C GLU A 70 -1.87 -3.78 20.62
N GLU A 71 -3.06 -3.61 21.20
CA GLU A 71 -3.95 -4.74 21.53
C GLU A 71 -4.36 -5.54 20.29
N ILE A 72 -4.63 -4.89 19.14
CA ILE A 72 -4.89 -5.56 17.87
C ILE A 72 -3.66 -6.33 17.37
N ILE A 73 -2.47 -5.73 17.47
CA ILE A 73 -1.20 -6.39 17.09
C ILE A 73 -0.95 -7.59 18.00
N VAL A 74 -1.29 -7.48 19.29
CA VAL A 74 -1.19 -8.56 20.26
C VAL A 74 -2.10 -9.74 19.88
N ALA A 75 -3.30 -9.44 19.38
CA ALA A 75 -4.26 -10.44 18.91
C ALA A 75 -3.86 -11.13 17.59
N LEU A 76 -2.85 -10.66 16.85
CA LEU A 76 -2.42 -11.35 15.63
C LEU A 76 -1.83 -12.73 15.95
N SER A 77 -2.13 -13.74 15.12
CA SER A 77 -1.45 -15.03 15.18
C SER A 77 0.06 -14.88 15.02
N ASN A 78 0.85 -15.83 15.52
CA ASN A 78 2.32 -15.77 15.43
C ASN A 78 2.81 -15.64 13.98
N GLU A 79 2.16 -16.33 13.05
CA GLU A 79 2.48 -16.25 11.62
C GLU A 79 2.15 -14.87 11.06
N LEU A 80 0.98 -14.32 11.39
CA LEU A 80 0.57 -13.01 10.90
C LEU A 80 1.40 -11.88 11.52
N ARG A 81 1.80 -12.01 12.79
CA ARG A 81 2.74 -11.08 13.44
C ARG A 81 4.09 -11.08 12.74
N SER A 82 4.62 -12.26 12.42
CA SER A 82 5.87 -12.37 11.65
C SER A 82 5.78 -11.67 10.28
N VAL A 83 4.62 -11.76 9.63
CA VAL A 83 4.33 -11.05 8.37
C VAL A 83 4.22 -9.53 8.60
N TYR A 84 3.57 -9.11 9.69
CA TYR A 84 3.45 -7.70 10.06
C TYR A 84 4.84 -7.07 10.27
N ASP A 85 5.71 -7.74 11.00
CA ASP A 85 7.08 -7.29 11.27
C ASP A 85 7.91 -7.22 9.98
N GLN A 86 7.79 -8.23 9.11
CA GLN A 86 8.48 -8.27 7.82
C GLN A 86 8.09 -7.10 6.90
N TYR A 87 6.80 -6.73 6.90
CA TYR A 87 6.25 -5.68 6.04
C TYR A 87 5.93 -4.40 6.82
N ALA A 88 6.73 -4.11 7.85
CA ALA A 88 6.60 -2.92 8.68
C ALA A 88 6.52 -1.64 7.82
N ILE A 89 5.63 -0.75 8.24
CA ILE A 89 5.26 0.43 7.47
C ILE A 89 6.09 1.61 7.94
N LYS A 90 6.70 2.32 6.98
CA LYS A 90 7.36 3.60 7.24
C LYS A 90 6.39 4.73 6.91
N ARG A 91 6.09 5.55 7.92
CA ARG A 91 5.36 6.80 7.75
C ARG A 91 6.38 7.89 7.47
N LEU A 92 6.33 8.46 6.27
CA LEU A 92 7.27 9.49 5.84
C LEU A 92 6.51 10.74 5.40
N LEU A 93 7.14 11.90 5.56
CA LEU A 93 6.70 13.09 4.86
C LEU A 93 7.02 12.98 3.37
N VAL A 94 6.30 13.73 2.53
CA VAL A 94 6.48 13.73 1.07
C VAL A 94 7.95 14.00 0.68
N ASN A 95 8.59 14.96 1.37
CA ASN A 95 9.98 15.35 1.13
C ASN A 95 11.02 14.35 1.66
N GLU A 96 10.63 13.43 2.55
CA GLU A 96 11.51 12.42 3.10
C GLU A 96 11.55 11.14 2.27
N VAL A 97 10.56 10.90 1.39
CA VAL A 97 10.42 9.62 0.68
C VAL A 97 11.62 9.32 -0.22
N MET A 98 12.16 10.33 -0.90
CA MET A 98 13.29 10.14 -1.80
C MET A 98 14.56 9.73 -1.06
N GLU A 99 14.85 10.35 0.08
CA GLU A 99 16.06 10.13 0.87
C GLU A 99 15.94 8.90 1.78
N LYS A 100 14.86 8.81 2.55
CA LYS A 100 14.68 7.80 3.62
C LYS A 100 13.89 6.57 3.18
N GLY A 101 13.23 6.61 2.03
CA GLY A 101 12.44 5.51 1.50
C GLY A 101 13.30 4.40 0.91
N GLU A 102 13.06 3.16 1.32
CA GLU A 102 13.73 1.97 0.79
C GLU A 102 12.84 1.28 -0.25
N LEU A 103 13.43 0.81 -1.36
CA LEU A 103 12.68 0.09 -2.39
C LEU A 103 12.00 -1.16 -1.82
N SER A 104 10.84 -1.50 -2.36
CA SER A 104 9.99 -2.63 -1.95
C SER A 104 9.44 -2.55 -0.51
N THR A 105 9.62 -1.42 0.18
CA THR A 105 9.04 -1.20 1.52
C THR A 105 7.66 -0.58 1.45
N ASN A 106 6.89 -0.82 2.51
CA ASN A 106 5.58 -0.22 2.70
C ASN A 106 5.72 1.22 3.18
N ILE A 107 5.17 2.15 2.42
CA ILE A 107 5.19 3.57 2.76
C ILE A 107 3.76 4.09 2.91
N VAL A 108 3.57 4.94 3.92
CA VAL A 108 2.38 5.77 4.05
C VAL A 108 2.79 7.24 4.06
N ILE A 109 2.19 8.02 3.17
CA ILE A 109 2.37 9.47 3.09
C ILE A 109 1.01 10.16 3.06
N THR A 110 1.00 11.44 3.43
CA THR A 110 -0.19 12.29 3.43
C THR A 110 0.06 13.49 2.53
N GLY A 111 -0.96 13.88 1.77
CA GLY A 111 -0.87 15.06 0.91
C GLY A 111 -2.05 15.18 -0.05
N VAL A 112 -1.96 16.14 -0.97
CA VAL A 112 -2.99 16.40 -1.98
C VAL A 112 -2.51 15.88 -3.34
N PRO A 113 -3.14 14.84 -3.92
CA PRO A 113 -2.73 14.32 -5.21
C PRO A 113 -3.31 15.18 -6.33
N LYS A 114 -2.48 15.49 -7.32
CA LYS A 114 -2.86 16.14 -8.57
C LYS A 114 -2.48 15.25 -9.73
N ARG A 115 -3.44 14.93 -10.59
CA ARG A 115 -3.23 13.99 -11.70
C ARG A 115 -2.32 14.60 -12.76
N ILE A 116 -1.40 13.80 -13.29
CA ILE A 116 -0.62 14.14 -14.46
C ILE A 116 -1.40 13.66 -15.70
N ALA A 117 -1.77 14.58 -16.59
CA ALA A 117 -2.79 14.34 -17.60
C ALA A 117 -2.27 13.62 -18.86
N SER A 118 -0.99 13.78 -19.23
CA SER A 118 -0.48 13.27 -20.50
C SER A 118 0.93 12.68 -20.44
N LYS A 119 1.26 11.89 -21.48
CA LYS A 119 2.60 11.31 -21.70
C LYS A 119 3.69 12.38 -21.84
N SER A 120 3.36 13.53 -22.41
CA SER A 120 4.31 14.65 -22.54
C SER A 120 4.65 15.27 -21.19
N ASP A 121 3.76 15.14 -20.21
CA ASP A 121 3.94 15.73 -18.88
C ASP A 121 4.79 14.84 -17.96
N PHE A 122 5.04 13.58 -18.33
CA PHE A 122 5.81 12.64 -17.49
C PHE A 122 6.59 11.59 -18.28
N ASN A 123 7.92 11.67 -18.19
CA ASN A 123 8.87 10.76 -18.85
C ASN A 123 9.48 9.77 -17.85
N GLY A 124 8.67 8.83 -17.34
CA GLY A 124 9.14 7.76 -16.45
C GLY A 124 8.75 6.37 -16.93
N PHE A 125 9.64 5.42 -16.73
CA PHE A 125 9.50 4.03 -17.17
C PHE A 125 9.55 3.07 -15.99
N ILE A 126 8.80 1.97 -16.11
CA ILE A 126 8.88 0.83 -15.21
C ILE A 126 9.38 -0.40 -15.97
N MET A 127 10.08 -1.27 -15.25
CA MET A 127 10.60 -2.53 -15.78
C MET A 127 9.60 -3.65 -15.56
N VAL A 128 9.10 -4.25 -16.64
CA VAL A 128 8.19 -5.40 -16.58
C VAL A 128 8.90 -6.66 -17.07
N PRO A 129 8.89 -7.76 -16.30
CA PRO A 129 9.45 -9.03 -16.75
C PRO A 129 8.56 -9.67 -17.82
N ILE A 130 9.18 -10.11 -18.91
CA ILE A 130 8.57 -10.91 -19.98
C ILE A 130 9.24 -12.28 -19.95
N VAL A 131 8.47 -13.29 -19.57
CA VAL A 131 8.91 -14.68 -19.52
C VAL A 131 8.60 -15.36 -20.85
N ALA A 132 9.64 -15.78 -21.57
CA ALA A 132 9.52 -16.56 -22.80
C ALA A 132 10.22 -17.91 -22.60
N GLY A 133 9.45 -18.96 -22.32
CA GLY A 133 9.98 -20.27 -21.95
C GLY A 133 10.76 -20.22 -20.64
N LYS A 134 12.08 -20.48 -20.68
CA LYS A 134 12.98 -20.44 -19.52
C LYS A 134 13.78 -19.13 -19.38
N VAL A 135 13.58 -18.18 -20.29
CA VAL A 135 14.33 -16.91 -20.30
C VAL A 135 13.41 -15.79 -19.80
N THR A 136 13.87 -15.07 -18.79
CA THR A 136 13.23 -13.82 -18.33
C THR A 136 13.95 -12.64 -18.97
N THR A 137 13.25 -11.90 -19.82
CA THR A 137 13.71 -10.61 -20.35
C THR A 137 12.95 -9.49 -19.66
N PHE A 138 13.47 -8.26 -19.67
CA PHE A 138 12.76 -7.11 -19.13
C PHE A 138 12.47 -6.10 -20.23
N SER A 139 11.23 -5.58 -20.23
CA SER A 139 10.82 -4.50 -21.12
C SER A 139 10.56 -3.23 -20.31
N MET A 140 11.02 -2.10 -20.84
CA MET A 140 10.67 -0.79 -20.31
C MET A 140 9.36 -0.33 -20.92
N ILE A 141 8.40 -0.01 -20.06
CA ILE A 141 7.13 0.58 -20.48
C ILE A 141 6.95 1.94 -19.79
N PRO A 142 6.45 2.97 -20.49
CA PRO A 142 6.06 4.22 -19.85
C PRO A 142 5.07 3.93 -18.73
N ILE A 143 5.30 4.47 -17.53
CA ILE A 143 4.43 4.17 -16.37
C ILE A 143 2.98 4.62 -16.62
N VAL A 144 2.81 5.74 -17.32
CA VAL A 144 1.51 6.31 -17.74
C VAL A 144 0.71 5.40 -18.67
N ASP A 145 1.30 4.35 -19.25
CA ASP A 145 0.56 3.37 -20.06
C ASP A 145 -0.21 2.38 -19.19
N THR A 146 0.32 2.03 -18.03
CA THR A 146 -0.25 1.01 -17.12
C THR A 146 -0.85 1.60 -15.84
N TYR A 147 -0.46 2.81 -15.47
CA TYR A 147 -0.90 3.49 -14.25
C TYR A 147 -1.57 4.83 -14.55
N ASP A 148 -2.47 5.24 -13.66
CA ASP A 148 -2.81 6.64 -13.46
C ASP A 148 -1.78 7.25 -12.51
N VAL A 149 -1.12 8.33 -12.94
CA VAL A 149 0.02 8.94 -12.26
C VAL A 149 -0.38 10.30 -11.71
N TYR A 150 0.12 10.62 -10.52
CA TYR A 150 -0.17 11.84 -9.79
C TYR A 150 1.11 12.37 -9.15
N GLU A 151 1.16 13.69 -8.96
CA GLU A 151 2.07 14.33 -8.01
C GLU A 151 1.31 14.54 -6.71
N ILE A 152 1.89 14.13 -5.58
CA ILE A 152 1.34 14.44 -4.26
C ILE A 152 2.19 15.52 -3.61
N THR A 153 1.52 16.54 -3.08
CA THR A 153 2.16 17.66 -2.38
C THR A 153 1.83 17.63 -0.90
N SER A 154 2.79 18.02 -0.06
CA SER A 154 2.52 18.29 1.36
C SER A 154 1.84 19.65 1.52
N ASP A 155 1.16 19.88 2.65
CA ASP A 155 0.63 21.21 2.98
C ASP A 155 1.75 22.17 3.42
N ASP A 156 2.81 21.61 4.01
CA ASP A 156 3.88 22.38 4.68
C ASP A 156 5.10 22.62 3.79
N SER A 157 5.12 22.07 2.56
CA SER A 157 6.23 22.28 1.62
C SER A 157 5.76 22.25 0.17
N LEU A 158 6.54 22.88 -0.70
CA LEU A 158 6.36 22.80 -2.16
C LEU A 158 6.90 21.49 -2.73
N ASP A 159 7.36 20.57 -1.89
CA ASP A 159 7.92 19.30 -2.33
C ASP A 159 6.80 18.41 -2.86
N THR A 160 7.11 17.79 -4.00
CA THR A 160 6.20 16.89 -4.70
C THR A 160 6.82 15.51 -4.79
N PHE A 161 6.00 14.47 -4.68
CA PHE A 161 6.44 13.10 -4.92
C PHE A 161 5.51 12.39 -5.90
N VAL A 162 6.07 11.48 -6.71
CA VAL A 162 5.30 10.75 -7.72
C VAL A 162 4.60 9.56 -7.06
N ILE A 163 3.28 9.51 -7.21
CA ILE A 163 2.47 8.36 -6.82
C ILE A 163 1.70 7.84 -8.03
N ALA A 164 1.45 6.53 -8.06
CA ALA A 164 0.77 5.92 -9.19
C ALA A 164 -0.09 4.75 -8.73
N HIS A 165 -1.26 4.56 -9.33
CA HIS A 165 -2.04 3.33 -9.14
C HIS A 165 -2.40 2.72 -10.49
N ALA A 166 -2.54 1.38 -10.53
CA ALA A 166 -2.91 0.68 -11.75
C ALA A 166 -4.20 1.27 -12.36
N LYS A 167 -4.24 1.39 -13.69
CA LYS A 167 -5.42 1.85 -14.43
C LYS A 167 -6.62 0.95 -14.19
N GLY A 168 -7.81 1.49 -14.48
CA GLY A 168 -9.09 0.80 -14.30
C GLY A 168 -9.67 0.91 -12.88
N GLY A 169 -8.96 1.56 -11.95
CA GLY A 169 -9.49 1.95 -10.65
C GLY A 169 -10.18 3.33 -10.68
N GLN A 170 -10.85 3.67 -9.58
CA GLN A 170 -11.34 5.03 -9.35
C GLN A 170 -10.15 6.00 -9.28
N ARG A 171 -10.33 7.25 -9.74
CA ARG A 171 -9.29 8.28 -9.59
C ARG A 171 -9.13 8.67 -8.12
N LEU A 172 -7.91 9.04 -7.74
CA LEU A 172 -7.67 9.67 -6.44
C LEU A 172 -8.36 11.05 -6.40
N PRO A 173 -8.98 11.43 -5.26
CA PRO A 173 -9.62 12.73 -5.14
C PRO A 173 -8.58 13.85 -4.98
N GLU A 174 -8.82 15.02 -5.59
CA GLU A 174 -7.95 16.20 -5.48
C GLU A 174 -8.16 16.94 -4.15
N ARG A 175 -7.93 16.24 -3.04
CA ARG A 175 -7.97 16.79 -1.68
C ARG A 175 -6.98 16.05 -0.78
N LYS A 176 -6.77 16.56 0.43
CA LYS A 176 -5.87 15.92 1.39
C LYS A 176 -6.33 14.50 1.71
N ILE A 177 -5.45 13.54 1.47
CA ILE A 177 -5.68 12.12 1.73
C ILE A 177 -4.39 11.49 2.28
N LYS A 178 -4.55 10.34 2.92
CA LYS A 178 -3.45 9.41 3.22
C LYS A 178 -3.40 8.37 2.12
N VAL A 179 -2.23 8.13 1.54
CA VAL A 179 -2.00 7.05 0.58
C VAL A 179 -1.03 6.02 1.16
N ALA A 180 -1.33 4.75 0.93
CA ALA A 180 -0.53 3.63 1.39
C ALA A 180 -0.17 2.74 0.20
N GLY A 181 1.11 2.41 0.08
CA GLY A 181 1.63 1.73 -1.09
C GLY A 181 2.99 1.11 -0.88
N VAL A 182 3.53 0.62 -1.99
CA VAL A 182 4.88 0.02 -2.04
C VAL A 182 5.80 0.93 -2.83
N LEU A 183 6.94 1.28 -2.25
CA LEU A 183 7.92 2.13 -2.92
C LEU A 183 8.63 1.32 -4.02
N LYS A 184 8.59 1.84 -5.25
CA LYS A 184 9.15 1.18 -6.43
C LYS A 184 10.11 2.09 -7.16
N GLU A 185 10.96 1.45 -7.97
CA GLU A 185 11.93 2.12 -8.82
C GLU A 185 11.25 2.67 -10.06
N LEU A 186 11.63 3.89 -10.44
CA LEU A 186 11.27 4.56 -11.67
C LEU A 186 12.54 4.92 -12.44
N LYS A 187 12.62 4.52 -13.70
CA LYS A 187 13.76 4.83 -14.57
C LYS A 187 13.41 5.94 -15.55
N ALA A 188 14.33 6.87 -15.81
CA ALA A 188 14.19 7.80 -16.94
C ALA A 188 14.76 7.18 -18.22
N GLN A 189 15.84 6.38 -18.14
CA GLN A 189 16.39 5.63 -19.28
C GLN A 189 16.86 4.20 -18.93
N LYS A 190 17.13 3.39 -19.96
CA LYS A 190 17.46 1.95 -19.85
C LYS A 190 18.73 1.67 -19.05
N ASP A 191 19.75 2.50 -19.27
CA ASP A 191 21.12 2.30 -18.76
C ASP A 191 21.50 3.33 -17.68
N GLU A 192 20.51 4.07 -17.16
CA GLU A 192 20.71 5.05 -16.10
C GLU A 192 20.91 4.34 -14.76
N THR A 193 21.99 4.70 -14.08
CA THR A 193 22.30 4.25 -12.71
C THR A 193 21.51 5.02 -11.66
N ASP A 194 21.09 6.24 -11.98
CA ASP A 194 20.34 7.11 -11.08
C ASP A 194 18.85 6.82 -11.23
N SER A 195 18.33 5.98 -10.33
CA SER A 195 16.93 5.61 -10.35
C SER A 195 16.10 6.54 -9.46
N LYS A 196 15.00 7.05 -10.00
CA LYS A 196 14.01 7.75 -9.20
C LYS A 196 13.13 6.73 -8.48
N LYS A 197 12.34 7.20 -7.51
CA LYS A 197 11.37 6.36 -6.79
C LYS A 197 9.95 6.88 -7.07
N TYR A 198 8.99 5.98 -7.05
CA TYR A 198 7.57 6.32 -7.02
C TYR A 198 6.83 5.40 -6.05
N LEU A 199 5.69 5.86 -5.52
CA LEU A 199 4.85 5.03 -4.66
C LEU A 199 3.75 4.39 -5.49
N GLU A 200 3.76 3.06 -5.58
CA GLU A 200 2.62 2.32 -6.11
C GLU A 200 1.51 2.27 -5.06
N VAL A 201 0.49 3.10 -5.24
CA VAL A 201 -0.62 3.25 -4.30
C VAL A 201 -1.57 2.06 -4.41
N ILE A 202 -1.71 1.35 -3.29
CA ILE A 202 -2.63 0.24 -3.15
C ILE A 202 -3.92 0.72 -2.50
N TYR A 203 -3.81 1.57 -1.48
CA TYR A 203 -4.93 2.08 -0.72
C TYR A 203 -4.84 3.58 -0.51
N TYR A 204 -5.99 4.19 -0.27
CA TYR A 204 -6.07 5.55 0.24
C TYR A 204 -7.15 5.66 1.30
N LEU A 205 -7.05 6.73 2.08
CA LEU A 205 -7.96 7.07 3.16
C LEU A 205 -8.20 8.58 3.14
N ASP A 206 -9.45 8.96 3.32
CA ASP A 206 -9.83 10.36 3.48
C ASP A 206 -9.51 10.82 4.90
N ILE A 207 -8.96 12.04 5.02
CA ILE A 207 -8.71 12.71 6.30
C ILE A 207 -9.70 13.86 6.44
#